data_AF-Q0B7U9-F1
#
_entry.id   AF-Q0B7U9-F1
#
_cell.length_a   1.000
_cell.length_b   1.000
_cell.length_c   1.000
_cell.angle_alpha   90.00
_cell.angle_beta   90.00
_cell.angle_gamma   90.00
#
_symmetry.space_group_name_H-M   'P 1'
#
loop_
_entity.id
_entity.type
_entity.pdbx_description
1 polymer ?
#
loop_
_entity_poly.entity_id
_entity_poly.type
_entity_poly.pdbx_seq_one_letter_code
_entity_poly.pdbx_strand_id
1 'polypeptide(L)'
;MSEADDRLVLATLARLKRVREMRSQIARVAAARQQGIAAQSRRALDAAQAQLAQQVAAKAAIQTRLADDAREARALQNAAADTRTFDRHIGVANASVSEATHVHRDHEATLADLQRAARKAKAAEDKLDKAGEKALQARAARVERDADEVADAHAVRRFATAGVWAGDAESHAAGQPDMAAAFDAQMRSRPADADADAADAVDSVDSVDSAASIDDTAPTAAERRC
;
A
#
# COMPACT_ATOMS: atom_id res chain seq x y z
N MET A 1 3.47 23.51 21.05
CA MET A 1 3.64 22.04 21.08
C MET A 1 4.94 21.78 21.81
N SER A 2 4.90 21.10 22.95
CA SER A 2 6.06 20.85 23.79
C SER A 2 6.85 19.63 23.28
N GLU A 3 8.15 19.55 23.58
CA GLU A 3 8.97 18.37 23.26
C GLU A 3 8.40 17.08 23.88
N ALA A 4 7.72 17.21 25.02
CA ALA A 4 6.99 16.12 25.66
C ALA A 4 5.84 15.58 24.79
N ASP A 5 5.11 16.47 24.11
CA ASP A 5 4.01 16.10 23.21
C ASP A 5 4.54 15.35 21.98
N ASP A 6 5.64 15.83 21.39
CA ASP A 6 6.28 15.17 20.24
C ASP A 6 6.78 13.76 20.60
N ARG A 7 7.35 13.58 21.81
CA ARG A 7 7.76 12.24 22.30
C ARG A 7 6.55 11.31 22.47
N LEU A 8 5.42 11.80 22.97
CA LEU A 8 4.19 11.03 23.08
C LEU A 8 3.63 10.64 21.70
N VAL A 9 3.65 11.56 20.73
CA VAL A 9 3.23 11.27 19.34
C VAL A 9 4.13 10.21 18.71
N LEU A 10 5.45 10.30 18.86
CA LEU A 10 6.37 9.28 18.33
C LEU A 10 6.18 7.92 19.02
N ALA A 11 5.96 7.90 20.34
CA ALA A 11 5.71 6.66 21.09
C ALA A 11 4.39 5.99 20.65
N THR A 12 3.34 6.77 20.41
CA THR A 12 2.05 6.25 19.91
C THR A 12 2.16 5.74 18.47
N LEU A 13 2.85 6.47 17.58
CA LEU A 13 3.14 6.01 16.22
C LEU A 13 3.96 4.71 16.21
N ALA A 14 4.98 4.60 17.07
CA ALA A 14 5.77 3.37 17.20
C ALA A 14 4.93 2.18 17.71
N ARG A 15 3.97 2.43 18.62
CA ARG A 15 3.01 1.40 19.04
C ARG A 15 2.08 0.99 17.90
N LEU A 16 1.54 1.94 17.15
CA LEU A 16 0.67 1.67 16.00
C LEU A 16 1.40 0.91 14.89
N LYS A 17 2.66 1.27 14.62
CA LYS A 17 3.53 0.58 13.66
C LYS A 17 3.69 -0.89 14.04
N ARG A 18 4.05 -1.20 15.29
CA ARG A 18 4.15 -2.60 15.77
C ARG A 18 2.84 -3.38 15.58
N VAL A 19 1.70 -2.78 15.92
CA VAL A 19 0.38 -3.43 15.74
C VAL A 19 0.07 -3.69 14.26
N ARG A 20 0.36 -2.72 13.38
CA ARG A 20 0.14 -2.87 11.94
C ARG A 20 1.09 -3.89 11.32
N GLU A 21 2.34 -3.91 11.76
CA GLU A 21 3.33 -4.91 11.38
C GLU A 21 2.87 -6.33 11.73
N MET A 22 2.40 -6.54 12.96
CA MET A 22 1.82 -7.84 13.32
C MET A 22 0.62 -8.20 12.42
N ARG A 23 -0.26 -7.24 12.09
CA ARG A 23 -1.40 -7.49 11.21
C ARG A 23 -0.98 -7.82 9.77
N SER A 24 0.06 -7.18 9.23
CA SER A 24 0.57 -7.51 7.89
C SER A 24 1.27 -8.86 7.86
N GLN A 25 1.99 -9.22 8.92
CA GLN A 25 2.59 -10.53 9.09
C GLN A 25 1.51 -11.61 9.12
N ILE A 26 0.44 -11.41 9.90
CA ILE A 26 -0.71 -12.34 9.94
C ILE A 26 -1.34 -12.47 8.55
N ALA A 27 -1.57 -11.37 7.84
CA ALA A 27 -2.14 -11.40 6.49
C ALA A 27 -1.24 -12.14 5.50
N ARG A 28 0.08 -11.93 5.55
CA ARG A 28 1.07 -12.64 4.72
C ARG A 28 1.11 -14.14 5.02
N VAL A 29 1.10 -14.51 6.30
CA VAL A 29 1.09 -15.91 6.74
C VAL A 29 -0.21 -16.58 6.33
N ALA A 30 -1.36 -15.92 6.47
CA ALA A 30 -2.65 -16.44 6.02
C ALA A 30 -2.65 -16.66 4.50
N ALA A 31 -2.16 -15.69 3.71
CA ALA A 31 -2.04 -15.83 2.26
C ALA A 31 -1.10 -16.98 1.86
N ALA A 32 0.05 -17.12 2.53
CA ALA A 32 0.99 -18.22 2.27
C ALA A 32 0.40 -19.60 2.62
N ARG A 33 -0.36 -19.70 3.72
CA ARG A 33 -1.10 -20.92 4.05
C ARG A 33 -2.15 -21.23 2.99
N GLN A 34 -2.89 -20.23 2.52
CA GLN A 34 -3.91 -20.41 1.49
C GLN A 34 -3.30 -20.80 0.13
N GLN A 35 -2.10 -20.33 -0.21
CA GLN A 35 -1.37 -20.80 -1.38
C GLN A 35 -1.08 -22.30 -1.31
N GLY A 36 -0.72 -22.81 -0.12
CA GLY A 36 -0.55 -24.25 0.11
C GLY A 36 -1.84 -25.03 -0.13
N ILE A 37 -2.97 -24.54 0.39
CA ILE A 37 -4.29 -25.15 0.22
C ILE A 37 -4.73 -25.13 -1.26
N ALA A 38 -4.56 -23.99 -1.94
CA ALA A 38 -4.87 -23.87 -3.35
C ALA A 38 -4.02 -24.84 -4.20
N ALA A 39 -2.73 -24.98 -3.91
CA ALA A 39 -1.86 -25.95 -4.58
C ALA A 39 -2.28 -27.41 -4.32
N GLN A 40 -2.71 -27.74 -3.09
CA GLN A 40 -3.25 -29.06 -2.78
C GLN A 40 -4.56 -29.33 -3.52
N SER A 41 -5.47 -28.35 -3.58
CA SER A 41 -6.74 -28.46 -4.31
C SER A 41 -6.52 -28.69 -5.81
N ARG A 42 -5.50 -28.04 -6.39
CA ARG A 42 -5.11 -28.26 -7.78
C ARG A 42 -4.64 -29.69 -8.02
N ARG A 43 -3.78 -30.23 -7.14
CA ARG A 43 -3.35 -31.63 -7.23
C ARG A 43 -4.51 -32.61 -7.09
N ALA A 44 -5.48 -32.30 -6.23
CA ALA A 44 -6.68 -33.12 -6.07
C ALA A 44 -7.56 -33.11 -7.34
N LEU A 45 -7.70 -31.95 -7.99
CA LEU A 45 -8.36 -31.80 -9.27
C LEU A 45 -7.63 -32.60 -10.37
N ASP A 46 -6.31 -32.49 -10.46
CA ASP A 46 -5.50 -33.24 -11.42
C ASP A 46 -5.66 -34.76 -11.21
N ALA A 47 -5.69 -35.22 -9.95
CA ALA A 47 -5.92 -36.62 -9.61
C ALA A 47 -7.32 -37.10 -10.01
N ALA A 48 -8.37 -36.30 -9.79
CA ALA A 48 -9.73 -36.61 -10.21
C ALA A 48 -9.85 -36.70 -11.74
N GLN A 49 -9.20 -35.79 -12.47
CA GLN A 49 -9.15 -35.82 -13.93
C GLN A 49 -8.41 -37.06 -14.45
N ALA A 50 -7.29 -37.44 -13.82
CA ALA A 50 -6.56 -38.64 -14.16
C ALA A 50 -7.41 -39.90 -13.94
N GLN A 51 -8.17 -39.98 -12.85
CA GLN A 51 -9.11 -41.08 -12.59
C GLN A 51 -10.21 -41.14 -13.66
N LEU A 52 -10.79 -40.00 -14.04
CA LEU A 52 -11.79 -39.95 -15.11
C LEU A 52 -11.20 -40.45 -16.44
N ALA A 53 -10.00 -39.98 -16.81
CA ALA A 53 -9.32 -40.41 -18.02
C ALA A 53 -9.04 -41.92 -18.02
N GLN A 54 -8.65 -42.49 -16.87
CA GLN A 54 -8.45 -43.93 -16.70
C GLN A 54 -9.76 -44.72 -16.93
N GLN A 55 -10.88 -44.27 -16.38
CA GLN A 55 -12.17 -44.94 -16.58
C GLN A 55 -12.66 -44.88 -18.03
N VAL A 56 -12.48 -43.72 -18.69
CA VAL A 56 -12.80 -43.56 -20.12
C VAL A 56 -11.90 -44.44 -20.99
N ALA A 57 -10.60 -44.50 -20.70
CA ALA A 57 -9.65 -45.35 -21.41
C ALA A 57 -9.96 -46.85 -21.22
N ALA A 58 -10.30 -47.26 -19.99
CA ALA A 58 -10.70 -48.64 -19.71
C ALA A 58 -11.97 -49.04 -20.47
N LYS A 59 -12.97 -48.15 -20.52
CA LYS A 59 -14.19 -48.35 -21.33
C LYS A 59 -13.85 -48.47 -22.82
N ALA A 60 -13.00 -47.58 -23.34
CA ALA A 60 -12.58 -47.61 -24.74
C ALA A 60 -11.83 -48.91 -25.10
N ALA A 61 -10.93 -49.39 -24.24
CA ALA A 61 -10.20 -50.64 -24.45
C ALA A 61 -11.12 -51.87 -24.49
N ILE A 62 -12.21 -51.88 -23.72
CA ILE A 62 -13.22 -52.94 -23.79
C ILE A 62 -13.97 -52.86 -25.13
N GLN A 63 -14.35 -51.64 -25.55
CA GLN A 63 -15.03 -51.42 -26.83
C GLN A 63 -14.18 -51.83 -28.03
N THR A 64 -12.87 -51.59 -28.02
CA THR A 64 -11.99 -52.04 -29.11
C THR A 64 -11.88 -53.56 -29.15
N ARG A 65 -11.66 -54.22 -28.01
CA ARG A 65 -11.63 -55.70 -27.94
C ARG A 65 -12.93 -56.33 -28.42
N LEU A 66 -14.07 -55.70 -28.11
CA LEU A 66 -15.38 -56.15 -28.59
C LEU A 66 -15.56 -55.99 -30.09
N ALA A 67 -15.05 -54.91 -30.67
CA ALA A 67 -15.11 -54.71 -32.11
C ALA A 67 -14.30 -55.80 -32.86
N ASP A 68 -13.20 -56.26 -32.27
CA ASP A 68 -12.31 -57.27 -32.85
C ASP A 68 -12.84 -58.72 -32.68
N ASP A 69 -13.41 -59.05 -31.52
CA ASP A 69 -13.75 -60.44 -31.12
C ASP A 69 -15.26 -60.76 -31.07
N ALA A 70 -16.13 -59.92 -31.66
CA ALA A 70 -17.59 -60.09 -31.61
C ALA A 70 -18.10 -61.30 -32.43
N ARG A 71 -18.00 -62.51 -31.87
CA ARG A 71 -18.57 -63.74 -32.47
C ARG A 71 -19.43 -64.56 -31.50
N GLU A 72 -19.29 -64.35 -30.19
CA GLU A 72 -20.01 -65.11 -29.17
C GLU A 72 -21.05 -64.26 -28.43
N ALA A 73 -22.30 -64.74 -28.35
CA ALA A 73 -23.40 -64.02 -27.70
C ALA A 73 -23.16 -63.75 -26.20
N ARG A 74 -22.47 -64.66 -25.50
CA ARG A 74 -22.11 -64.47 -24.08
C ARG A 74 -21.07 -63.36 -23.88
N ALA A 75 -20.10 -63.26 -24.78
CA ALA A 75 -19.09 -62.19 -24.74
C ALA A 75 -19.74 -60.81 -24.93
N LEU A 76 -20.69 -60.70 -25.87
CA LEU A 76 -21.47 -59.48 -26.08
C LEU A 76 -22.34 -59.11 -24.86
N GLN A 77 -22.91 -60.09 -24.17
CA GLN A 77 -23.72 -59.84 -22.97
C GLN A 77 -22.86 -59.37 -21.78
N ASN A 78 -21.70 -59.97 -21.57
CA ASN A 78 -20.75 -59.54 -20.51
C ASN A 78 -20.24 -58.12 -20.77
N ALA A 79 -19.89 -57.82 -22.02
CA ALA A 79 -19.54 -56.48 -22.44
C ALA A 79 -20.63 -55.43 -22.23
N ALA A 80 -21.89 -55.78 -22.49
CA ALA A 80 -23.02 -54.90 -22.21
C ALA A 80 -23.22 -54.66 -20.70
N ALA A 81 -22.76 -55.57 -19.83
CA ALA A 81 -22.75 -55.37 -18.38
C ALA A 81 -21.56 -54.50 -17.95
N ASP A 82 -20.37 -54.73 -18.52
CA ASP A 82 -19.16 -53.95 -18.24
C ASP A 82 -19.33 -52.49 -18.66
N THR A 83 -19.88 -52.25 -19.85
CA THR A 83 -20.17 -50.87 -20.34
C THR A 83 -21.10 -50.11 -19.40
N ARG A 84 -22.19 -50.72 -18.93
CA ARG A 84 -23.08 -50.13 -17.92
C ARG A 84 -22.38 -49.83 -16.60
N THR A 85 -21.42 -50.67 -16.22
CA THR A 85 -20.61 -50.49 -15.01
C THR A 85 -19.64 -49.31 -15.16
N PHE A 86 -18.93 -49.24 -16.29
CA PHE A 86 -18.06 -48.10 -16.59
C PHE A 86 -18.84 -46.80 -16.78
N ASP A 87 -20.06 -46.83 -17.33
CA ASP A 87 -20.91 -45.63 -17.41
C ASP A 87 -21.24 -45.06 -16.03
N ARG A 88 -21.52 -45.93 -15.06
CA ARG A 88 -21.70 -45.51 -13.66
C ARG A 88 -20.40 -44.97 -13.07
N HIS A 89 -19.27 -45.62 -13.29
CA HIS A 89 -17.97 -45.15 -12.79
C HIS A 89 -17.55 -43.81 -13.40
N ILE A 90 -17.77 -43.62 -14.70
CA ILE A 90 -17.55 -42.34 -15.40
C ILE A 90 -18.51 -41.27 -14.86
N GLY A 91 -19.76 -41.61 -14.58
CA GLY A 91 -20.72 -40.70 -13.94
C GLY A 91 -20.22 -40.22 -12.56
N VAL A 92 -19.78 -41.13 -11.71
CA VAL A 92 -19.20 -40.81 -10.39
C VAL A 92 -17.92 -39.99 -10.51
N ALA A 93 -17.03 -40.35 -11.45
CA ALA A 93 -15.78 -39.62 -11.69
C ALA A 93 -16.04 -38.19 -12.25
N ASN A 94 -17.08 -37.99 -13.06
CA ASN A 94 -17.48 -36.66 -13.51
C ASN A 94 -18.00 -35.81 -12.34
N ALA A 95 -18.78 -36.42 -11.44
CA ALA A 95 -19.25 -35.74 -10.24
C ALA A 95 -18.08 -35.33 -9.34
N SER A 96 -17.09 -36.20 -9.13
CA SER A 96 -15.91 -35.89 -8.32
C SER A 96 -15.03 -34.81 -8.96
N VAL A 97 -14.85 -34.82 -10.29
CA VAL A 97 -14.16 -33.74 -11.00
C VAL A 97 -14.91 -32.42 -10.84
N SER A 98 -16.24 -32.43 -10.99
CA SER A 98 -17.07 -31.22 -10.85
C SER A 98 -16.94 -30.64 -9.44
N GLU A 99 -17.06 -31.46 -8.40
CA GLU A 99 -16.86 -31.07 -7.00
C GLU A 99 -15.46 -30.50 -6.76
N ALA A 100 -14.41 -31.21 -7.21
CA ALA A 100 -13.03 -30.75 -7.08
C ALA A 100 -12.79 -29.42 -7.80
N THR A 101 -13.45 -29.18 -8.93
CA THR A 101 -13.35 -27.88 -9.63
C THR A 101 -14.02 -26.75 -8.88
N HIS A 102 -15.15 -26.99 -8.22
CA HIS A 102 -15.81 -25.98 -7.38
C HIS A 102 -14.94 -25.63 -6.17
N VAL A 103 -14.46 -26.65 -5.45
CA VAL A 103 -13.55 -26.48 -4.31
C VAL A 103 -12.29 -25.72 -4.71
N HIS A 104 -11.69 -26.06 -5.86
CA HIS A 104 -10.51 -25.36 -6.37
C HIS A 104 -10.80 -23.87 -6.62
N ARG A 105 -11.91 -23.54 -7.30
CA ARG A 105 -12.30 -22.14 -7.57
C ARG A 105 -12.53 -21.35 -6.28
N ASP A 106 -13.15 -21.96 -5.27
CA ASP A 106 -13.38 -21.32 -3.98
C ASP A 106 -12.06 -21.04 -3.24
N HIS A 107 -11.11 -21.97 -3.30
CA HIS A 107 -9.76 -21.77 -2.76
C HIS A 107 -8.97 -20.68 -3.51
N GLU A 108 -9.15 -20.55 -4.82
CA GLU A 108 -8.55 -19.47 -5.60
C GLU A 108 -9.17 -18.11 -5.30
N ALA A 109 -10.50 -18.04 -5.16
CA ALA A 109 -11.20 -16.81 -4.79
C ALA A 109 -10.75 -16.28 -3.42
N THR A 110 -10.73 -17.17 -2.42
CA THR A 110 -10.25 -16.84 -1.06
C THR A 110 -8.77 -16.43 -1.05
N LEU A 111 -7.93 -17.04 -1.89
CA LEU A 111 -6.53 -16.64 -2.07
C LEU A 111 -6.41 -15.23 -2.66
N ALA A 112 -7.23 -14.88 -3.65
CA ALA A 112 -7.26 -13.54 -4.21
C ALA A 112 -7.68 -12.49 -3.16
N ASP A 113 -8.67 -12.80 -2.32
CA ASP A 113 -9.08 -11.94 -1.21
C ASP A 113 -7.98 -11.71 -0.18
N LEU A 114 -7.28 -12.76 0.22
CA LEU A 114 -6.16 -12.66 1.15
C LEU A 114 -4.99 -11.86 0.56
N GLN A 115 -4.72 -11.99 -0.74
CA GLN A 115 -3.71 -11.17 -1.42
C GLN A 115 -4.10 -9.70 -1.49
N ARG A 116 -5.38 -9.39 -1.77
CA ARG A 116 -5.90 -8.02 -1.70
C ARG A 116 -5.77 -7.44 -0.29
N ALA A 117 -6.12 -8.23 0.74
CA ALA A 117 -5.97 -7.85 2.14
C ALA A 117 -4.49 -7.59 2.51
N ALA A 118 -3.56 -8.42 2.04
CA ALA A 118 -2.13 -8.24 2.28
C ALA A 118 -1.60 -6.95 1.62
N ARG A 119 -2.02 -6.64 0.38
CA ARG A 119 -1.67 -5.37 -0.29
C ARG A 119 -2.22 -4.16 0.48
N LYS A 120 -3.47 -4.24 0.95
CA LYS A 120 -4.09 -3.19 1.77
C LYS A 120 -3.38 -3.00 3.11
N ALA A 121 -2.94 -4.10 3.73
CA ALA A 121 -2.17 -4.05 4.97
C ALA A 121 -0.82 -3.35 4.75
N LYS A 122 -0.08 -3.70 3.69
CA LYS A 122 1.18 -3.05 3.33
C LYS A 122 1.01 -1.55 3.06
N ALA A 123 0.00 -1.18 2.28
CA ALA A 123 -0.30 0.23 2.03
C ALA A 123 -0.62 1.02 3.32
N ALA A 124 -1.18 0.36 4.35
CA ALA A 124 -1.41 0.98 5.65
C ALA A 124 -0.13 1.12 6.48
N GLU A 125 0.83 0.21 6.34
CA GLU A 125 2.17 0.33 6.93
C GLU A 125 2.93 1.50 6.30
N ASP A 126 2.96 1.58 4.97
CA ASP A 126 3.63 2.66 4.24
C ASP A 126 3.08 4.05 4.64
N LYS A 127 1.78 4.14 4.95
CA LYS A 127 1.15 5.38 5.45
C LYS A 127 1.65 5.75 6.85
N LEU A 128 1.83 4.77 7.73
CA LEU A 128 2.38 5.02 9.08
C LEU A 128 3.87 5.37 9.02
N ASP A 129 4.62 4.76 8.11
CA ASP A 129 6.03 5.09 7.92
C ASP A 129 6.20 6.54 7.44
N LYS A 130 5.42 6.95 6.43
CA LYS A 130 5.37 8.35 5.98
C LYS A 130 4.93 9.31 7.09
N ALA A 131 3.97 8.92 7.93
CA ALA A 131 3.54 9.75 9.06
C ALA A 131 4.63 9.88 10.13
N GLY A 132 5.37 8.79 10.40
CA GLY A 132 6.52 8.78 11.30
C GLY A 132 7.66 9.66 10.80
N GLU A 133 8.01 9.57 9.53
CA GLU A 133 9.04 10.42 8.89
C GLU A 133 8.66 11.90 8.99
N LYS A 134 7.41 12.25 8.68
CA LYS A 134 6.92 13.64 8.82
C LYS A 134 6.97 14.14 10.26
N ALA A 135 6.64 13.30 11.24
CA ALA A 135 6.72 13.67 12.65
C ALA A 135 8.17 13.91 13.09
N LEU A 136 9.11 13.09 12.62
CA LEU A 136 10.55 13.27 12.87
C LEU A 136 11.10 14.53 12.20
N GLN A 137 10.72 14.80 10.94
CA GLN A 137 11.09 16.02 10.22
C GLN A 137 10.54 17.27 10.91
N ALA A 138 9.28 17.25 11.33
CA ALA A 138 8.67 18.37 12.04
C ALA A 138 9.40 18.65 13.37
N ARG A 139 9.79 17.60 14.10
CA ARG A 139 10.60 17.73 15.32
C ARG A 139 12.00 18.29 15.02
N ALA A 140 12.69 17.75 14.01
CA ALA A 140 14.01 18.23 13.61
C ALA A 140 13.98 19.72 13.24
N ALA A 141 13.01 20.13 12.43
CA ALA A 141 12.83 21.53 12.05
C ALA A 141 12.48 22.44 13.23
N ARG A 142 11.81 21.95 14.28
CA ARG A 142 11.60 22.74 15.52
C ARG A 142 12.91 22.89 16.28
N VAL A 143 13.65 21.80 16.46
CA VAL A 143 14.95 21.82 17.14
C VAL A 143 15.95 22.74 16.44
N GLU A 144 15.96 22.76 15.11
CA GLU A 144 16.77 23.69 14.31
C GLU A 144 16.37 25.15 14.56
N ARG A 145 15.06 25.46 14.50
CA ARG A 145 14.58 26.82 14.81
C ARG A 145 14.88 27.25 16.24
N ASP A 146 14.70 26.37 17.21
CA ASP A 146 15.01 26.65 18.62
C ASP A 146 16.52 26.92 18.79
N ALA A 147 17.38 26.23 18.02
CA ALA A 147 18.82 26.47 18.02
C ALA A 147 19.20 27.80 17.34
N ASP A 148 18.55 28.14 16.23
CA ASP A 148 18.73 29.41 15.53
C ASP A 148 18.29 30.59 16.42
N GLU A 149 17.14 30.48 17.09
CA GLU A 149 16.65 31.49 18.04
C GLU A 149 17.63 31.72 19.21
N VAL A 150 18.26 30.66 19.72
CA VAL A 150 19.29 30.77 20.77
C VAL A 150 20.56 31.43 20.22
N ALA A 151 20.98 31.10 19.00
CA ALA A 151 22.13 31.70 18.34
C ALA A 151 21.90 33.21 18.09
N ASP A 152 20.71 33.57 17.62
CA ASP A 152 20.29 34.96 17.39
C ASP A 152 20.21 35.74 18.70
N ALA A 153 19.60 35.18 19.75
CA ALA A 153 19.57 35.80 21.08
C ALA A 153 20.98 36.03 21.65
N HIS A 154 21.90 35.10 21.40
CA HIS A 154 23.30 35.25 21.77
C HIS A 154 24.01 36.34 20.93
N ALA A 155 23.77 36.38 19.62
CA ALA A 155 24.31 37.43 18.74
C ALA A 155 23.81 38.82 19.15
N VAL A 156 22.50 38.99 19.37
CA VAL A 156 21.90 40.24 19.87
C VAL A 156 22.54 40.66 21.19
N ARG A 157 22.72 39.73 22.13
CA ARG A 157 23.36 40.03 23.42
C ARG A 157 24.81 40.46 23.24
N ARG A 158 25.57 39.81 22.35
CA ARG A 158 26.97 40.18 22.04
C ARG A 158 27.08 41.55 21.38
N PHE A 159 26.19 41.89 20.44
CA PHE A 159 26.18 43.21 19.82
C PHE A 159 25.72 44.30 20.79
N ALA A 160 24.74 44.02 21.64
CA ALA A 160 24.29 44.94 22.69
C ALA A 160 25.38 45.21 23.73
N THR A 161 26.14 44.19 24.16
CA THR A 161 27.28 44.39 25.07
C THR A 161 28.45 45.07 24.38
N ALA A 162 28.75 44.74 23.12
CA ALA A 162 29.78 45.44 22.34
C ALA A 162 29.47 46.93 22.13
N GLY A 163 28.20 47.31 21.99
CA GLY A 163 27.77 48.72 21.95
C GLY A 163 28.02 49.47 23.27
N VAL A 164 27.97 48.79 24.41
CA VAL A 164 28.33 49.36 25.72
C VAL A 164 29.84 49.62 25.84
N TRP A 165 30.69 48.78 25.23
CA TRP A 165 32.14 49.03 25.18
C TRP A 165 32.56 50.02 24.08
N ALA A 166 31.73 50.23 23.05
CA ALA A 166 31.95 51.24 22.02
C ALA A 166 31.48 52.64 22.46
N GLY A 167 30.50 52.74 23.37
CA GLY A 167 30.04 54.01 23.93
C GLY A 167 31.08 54.80 24.71
N ASP A 168 32.12 54.14 25.25
CA ASP A 168 33.27 54.83 25.88
C ASP A 168 34.30 55.32 24.86
N ALA A 169 34.32 54.77 23.63
CA ALA A 169 35.18 55.24 22.55
C ALA A 169 34.61 56.46 21.80
N GLU A 170 33.30 56.71 21.89
CA GLU A 170 32.66 57.91 21.32
C GLU A 170 33.00 59.22 22.07
N SER A 171 33.62 59.13 23.26
CA SER A 171 34.24 60.29 23.91
C SER A 171 35.59 60.71 23.29
N HIS A 172 36.13 59.95 22.32
CA HIS A 172 37.37 60.25 21.60
C HIS A 172 37.21 60.36 20.07
N ALA A 173 35.98 60.31 19.54
CA ALA A 173 35.69 60.51 18.12
C ALA A 173 34.96 61.84 17.83
N ALA A 174 35.14 62.85 18.68
CA ALA A 174 34.81 64.24 18.34
C ALA A 174 35.82 64.78 17.32
N GLY A 175 35.75 64.31 16.08
CA GLY A 175 36.62 64.78 15.01
C GLY A 175 36.62 63.91 13.77
N GLN A 176 35.50 63.80 13.06
CA GLN A 176 35.48 63.67 11.59
C GLN A 176 34.04 63.74 11.02
N PRO A 177 33.44 64.95 10.93
CA PRO A 177 32.18 65.15 10.21
C PRO A 177 32.31 65.05 8.67
N ASP A 178 33.54 65.11 8.12
CA ASP A 178 33.76 65.17 6.67
C ASP A 178 33.51 63.86 5.91
N MET A 179 33.72 62.70 6.54
CA MET A 179 33.59 61.40 5.84
C MET A 179 32.13 60.96 5.67
N ALA A 180 31.26 61.32 6.61
CA ALA A 180 29.82 61.06 6.51
C ALA A 180 29.17 61.93 5.42
N ALA A 181 29.57 63.19 5.30
CA ALA A 181 29.08 64.10 4.27
C ALA A 181 29.49 63.65 2.85
N ALA A 182 30.71 63.09 2.69
CA ALA A 182 31.19 62.58 1.40
C ALA A 182 30.42 61.33 0.93
N PHE A 183 30.09 60.40 1.83
CA PHE A 183 29.29 59.22 1.51
C PHE A 183 27.84 59.57 1.13
N ASP A 184 27.25 60.51 1.86
CA ASP A 184 25.87 60.95 1.65
C ASP A 184 25.71 61.82 0.38
N ALA A 185 26.79 62.47 -0.06
CA ALA A 185 26.87 63.12 -1.38
C ALA A 185 26.97 62.09 -2.52
N GLN A 186 27.66 60.98 -2.30
CA GLN A 186 27.85 59.91 -3.30
C GLN A 186 26.57 59.07 -3.51
N MET A 187 25.72 58.93 -2.49
CA MET A 187 24.43 58.24 -2.60
C MET A 187 23.33 59.09 -3.27
N ARG A 188 23.42 60.42 -3.21
CA ARG A 188 22.45 61.34 -3.84
C ARG A 188 22.73 61.62 -5.33
N SER A 189 23.92 61.30 -5.84
CA SER A 189 24.30 61.60 -7.24
C SER A 189 24.00 60.48 -8.24
N ARG A 190 23.12 59.53 -7.92
CA ARG A 190 22.67 58.51 -8.89
C ARG A 190 21.37 58.98 -9.55
N PRO A 191 21.39 59.37 -10.84
CA PRO A 191 20.15 59.76 -11.51
C PRO A 191 19.26 58.52 -11.69
N ALA A 192 17.99 58.70 -11.34
CA ALA A 192 16.90 57.83 -11.69
C ALA A 192 16.31 58.32 -13.01
N ASP A 193 16.34 57.49 -14.04
CA ASP A 193 15.45 57.48 -15.22
C ASP A 193 15.55 56.04 -15.79
N ALA A 194 14.47 55.25 -15.68
CA ALA A 194 13.53 54.92 -16.78
C ALA A 194 14.08 53.78 -17.68
N ASP A 195 13.37 52.71 -18.05
CA ASP A 195 11.95 52.40 -18.06
C ASP A 195 11.72 50.88 -18.19
N ALA A 196 10.48 50.49 -17.86
CA ALA A 196 9.66 49.39 -18.36
C ALA A 196 10.28 48.31 -19.29
N ASP A 197 10.06 47.04 -18.93
CA ASP A 197 9.27 46.19 -19.83
C ASP A 197 8.55 45.04 -19.11
N ALA A 198 7.28 44.88 -19.47
CA ALA A 198 6.35 43.88 -18.98
C ALA A 198 6.14 42.80 -20.03
N ALA A 199 6.24 41.53 -19.65
CA ALA A 199 5.60 40.38 -20.29
C ALA A 199 5.64 39.23 -19.27
N ASP A 200 4.57 38.97 -18.53
CA ASP A 200 3.41 38.16 -18.94
C ASP A 200 3.74 36.65 -19.03
N ALA A 201 3.33 35.92 -18.00
CA ALA A 201 3.06 34.47 -18.03
C ALA A 201 2.34 34.09 -16.72
N VAL A 202 1.05 34.34 -16.70
CA VAL A 202 0.08 33.62 -15.87
C VAL A 202 0.10 32.13 -16.26
N ASP A 203 0.23 31.24 -15.29
CA ASP A 203 -0.50 29.97 -15.37
C ASP A 203 -1.06 29.59 -13.99
N SER A 204 -2.37 29.59 -13.98
CA SER A 204 -3.26 29.23 -12.89
C SER A 204 -4.01 28.01 -13.38
N VAL A 205 -3.76 26.86 -12.77
CA VAL A 205 -4.67 25.72 -12.87
C VAL A 205 -5.00 25.22 -11.47
N ASP A 206 -6.07 25.83 -10.98
CA ASP A 206 -7.04 25.30 -10.06
C ASP A 206 -7.43 23.86 -10.43
N SER A 207 -7.52 22.96 -9.45
CA SER A 207 -8.09 21.62 -9.66
C SER A 207 -8.94 21.23 -8.45
N VAL A 208 -10.12 21.85 -8.46
CA VAL A 208 -11.45 21.34 -8.13
C VAL A 208 -11.57 20.18 -7.14
N ASP A 209 -12.26 20.53 -6.07
CA ASP A 209 -13.21 19.74 -5.31
C ASP A 209 -13.95 18.66 -6.14
N SER A 210 -14.15 17.50 -5.53
CA SER A 210 -15.12 16.51 -5.97
C SER A 210 -15.70 15.85 -4.73
N ALA A 211 -16.66 16.57 -4.15
CA ALA A 211 -17.71 15.98 -3.34
C ALA A 211 -18.72 15.22 -4.21
N ALA A 212 -19.23 14.12 -3.62
CA ALA A 212 -20.45 13.37 -3.92
C ALA A 212 -20.39 12.23 -4.97
N SER A 213 -20.46 11.00 -4.45
CA SER A 213 -21.59 10.11 -4.77
C SER A 213 -21.87 9.15 -3.60
N ILE A 214 -23.06 9.32 -3.03
CA ILE A 214 -23.72 8.41 -2.09
C ILE A 214 -24.14 7.16 -2.85
N ASP A 215 -23.78 5.98 -2.34
CA ASP A 215 -24.64 4.81 -2.10
C ASP A 215 -23.74 3.59 -1.81
N ASP A 216 -23.88 2.96 -0.65
CA ASP A 216 -24.52 1.65 -0.61
C ASP A 216 -24.80 1.17 0.83
N THR A 217 -26.10 1.04 1.05
CA THR A 217 -26.87 0.23 2.01
C THR A 217 -26.16 -0.61 3.09
N ALA A 218 -26.64 -0.42 4.31
CA ALA A 218 -26.52 -1.40 5.39
C ALA A 218 -27.47 -2.59 5.13
N PRO A 219 -27.05 -3.86 5.31
CA PRO A 219 -28.00 -4.95 5.34
C PRO A 219 -28.68 -5.04 6.71
N THR A 220 -29.93 -4.60 6.77
CA THR A 220 -30.92 -5.10 7.74
C THR A 220 -31.26 -6.55 7.38
N ALA A 221 -30.85 -7.51 8.22
CA ALA A 221 -31.39 -8.87 8.15
C ALA A 221 -32.56 -8.98 9.13
N ALA A 222 -33.75 -8.88 8.55
CA ALA A 222 -35.00 -9.25 9.19
C ALA A 222 -35.10 -10.77 9.36
N GLU A 223 -35.73 -11.16 10.46
CA GLU A 223 -36.62 -12.31 10.66
C GLU A 223 -36.64 -13.41 9.60
N ARG A 224 -36.38 -14.66 10.02
CA ARG A 224 -37.23 -15.80 9.63
C ARG A 224 -37.46 -16.74 10.81
N ARG A 225 -38.72 -16.75 11.24
CA ARG A 225 -39.40 -17.91 11.83
C ARG A 225 -39.39 -19.06 10.81
N CYS A 226 -39.03 -20.25 11.28
CA CYS A 226 -39.68 -21.53 10.98
C CYS A 226 -39.55 -22.37 12.25
#